data_AF-A0AAU5T495-F1
#
_entry.id   AF-A0AAU5T495-F1
#
_cell.length_a   1.000
_cell.length_b   1.000
_cell.length_c   1.000
_cell.angle_alpha   90.00
_cell.angle_beta   90.00
_cell.angle_gamma   90.00
#
_symmetry.space_group_name_H-M   'P 1'
#
loop_
_entity.id
_entity.type
_entity.pdbx_description
1 polymer ?
#
loop_
_entity_poly.entity_id
_entity_poly.type
_entity_poly.pdbx_seq_one_letter_code
_entity_poly.pdbx_strand_id
1 'polypeptide(L)'
;MPATLMLLLLVFGSIPAAFLPLAVGAVAVTGTTAILRALVIVTPVSAFALSLTTAVGLALAVDYSLFFVARYREETASGVSHDQALIRATCTAGRTVVVSAGIVAAALLGLLVFPLTLIRSLAIAGISVVLLAAIASLLIIPAALACFGERLASRDILARRRRSARSAARWLTLATAVMRRPVTVFALTSALLLLLALPFRDAVFSLSDERALPADSSIARDMQDLRTDFPQVGAEVDVVLPYWHPAGRDGAARLDAYARRLSGPTGVQGLRTATGTYLNGKPVGPLCVPSSDPAPKGPCHRAAAVHPADRHLAGHRLEARPYSPQRIDLLHSIRTQPGPTSAPSRWT
;
A
#
# COMPACT_ATOMS: atom_id res chain seq x y z
N MET A 1 -20.36 6.33 9.45
CA MET A 1 -20.71 6.04 10.84
C MET A 1 -22.20 5.77 11.10
N PRO A 2 -23.19 6.55 10.60
CA PRO A 2 -24.61 6.19 10.82
C PRO A 2 -25.02 4.90 10.10
N ALA A 3 -24.52 4.66 8.88
CA ALA A 3 -24.82 3.44 8.13
C ALA A 3 -24.24 2.16 8.78
N THR A 4 -23.05 2.22 9.36
CA THR A 4 -22.43 1.06 10.05
C THR A 4 -23.15 0.73 11.34
N LEU A 5 -23.54 1.74 12.14
CA LEU A 5 -24.35 1.52 13.34
C LEU A 5 -25.72 0.92 12.98
N MET A 6 -26.35 1.41 11.92
CA MET A 6 -27.64 0.92 11.45
C MET A 6 -27.54 -0.51 10.91
N LEU A 7 -26.45 -0.84 10.19
CA LEU A 7 -26.13 -2.20 9.76
C LEU A 7 -25.91 -3.12 10.98
N LEU A 8 -25.12 -2.70 11.96
CA LEU A 8 -24.91 -3.45 13.20
C LEU A 8 -26.22 -3.66 13.95
N LEU A 9 -27.08 -2.65 14.06
CA LEU A 9 -28.38 -2.79 14.70
C LEU A 9 -29.28 -3.79 13.96
N LEU A 10 -29.24 -3.77 12.63
CA LEU A 10 -30.01 -4.69 11.77
C LEU A 10 -29.47 -6.12 11.87
N VAL A 11 -28.16 -6.29 11.98
CA VAL A 11 -27.48 -7.59 12.04
C VAL A 11 -27.53 -8.18 13.44
N PHE A 12 -27.35 -7.40 14.50
CA PHE A 12 -27.35 -7.91 15.88
C PHE A 12 -28.75 -7.87 16.52
N GLY A 13 -29.62 -6.97 16.07
CA GLY A 13 -31.03 -6.89 16.49
C GLY A 13 -31.26 -6.31 17.87
N SER A 14 -30.21 -5.88 18.58
CA SER A 14 -30.32 -5.15 19.85
C SER A 14 -29.15 -4.18 20.04
N ILE A 15 -29.42 -3.06 20.72
CA ILE A 15 -28.42 -2.01 21.03
C ILE A 15 -27.23 -2.58 21.83
N PRO A 16 -27.41 -3.39 22.90
CA PRO A 16 -26.28 -3.94 23.65
C PRO A 16 -25.41 -4.87 22.80
N ALA A 17 -26.02 -5.63 21.88
CA ALA A 17 -25.28 -6.53 21.01
C ALA A 17 -24.41 -5.79 19.98
N ALA A 18 -24.80 -4.59 19.57
CA ALA A 18 -24.02 -3.75 18.66
C ALA A 18 -22.74 -3.19 19.31
N PHE A 19 -22.65 -3.15 20.64
CA PHE A 19 -21.44 -2.70 21.34
C PHE A 19 -20.33 -3.77 21.40
N LEU A 20 -20.66 -5.07 21.28
CA LEU A 20 -19.66 -6.14 21.27
C LEU A 20 -18.58 -5.94 20.17
N PRO A 21 -18.94 -5.82 18.88
CA PRO A 21 -17.94 -5.63 17.83
C PRO A 21 -17.18 -4.32 17.97
N LEU A 22 -17.80 -3.28 18.54
CA LEU A 22 -17.11 -2.02 18.82
C LEU A 22 -16.05 -2.20 19.91
N ALA A 23 -16.35 -2.93 20.99
CA ALA A 23 -15.39 -3.22 22.05
C ALA A 23 -14.22 -4.07 21.52
N VAL A 24 -14.50 -5.14 20.77
CA VAL A 24 -13.47 -5.98 20.14
C VAL A 24 -12.61 -5.15 19.18
N GLY A 25 -13.24 -4.35 18.32
CA GLY A 25 -12.54 -3.50 17.36
C GLY A 25 -11.70 -2.43 18.05
N ALA A 26 -12.21 -1.79 19.10
CA ALA A 26 -11.47 -0.78 19.86
C ALA A 26 -10.23 -1.39 20.53
N VAL A 27 -10.35 -2.56 21.15
CA VAL A 27 -9.21 -3.26 21.76
C VAL A 27 -8.18 -3.66 20.70
N ALA A 28 -8.63 -4.22 19.57
CA ALA A 28 -7.74 -4.63 18.49
C ALA A 28 -6.99 -3.44 17.85
N VAL A 29 -7.71 -2.37 17.53
CA VAL A 29 -7.15 -1.17 16.89
C VAL A 29 -6.23 -0.43 17.86
N THR A 30 -6.64 -0.23 19.11
CA THR A 30 -5.82 0.47 20.11
C THR A 30 -4.58 -0.34 20.45
N GLY A 31 -4.72 -1.64 20.67
CA GLY A 31 -3.60 -2.55 20.93
C GLY A 31 -2.61 -2.59 19.76
N THR A 32 -3.11 -2.67 18.53
CA THR A 32 -2.24 -2.63 17.34
C THR A 32 -1.56 -1.28 17.18
N THR A 33 -2.28 -0.18 17.42
CA THR A 33 -1.71 1.16 17.37
C THR A 33 -0.60 1.32 18.41
N ALA A 34 -0.75 0.75 19.60
CA ALA A 34 0.30 0.72 20.61
C ALA A 34 1.53 -0.09 20.15
N ILE A 35 1.33 -1.27 19.55
CA ILE A 35 2.41 -2.08 18.96
C ILE A 35 3.14 -1.30 17.86
N LEU A 36 2.39 -0.68 16.95
CA LEU A 36 2.97 0.14 15.88
C LEU A 36 3.72 1.35 16.44
N ARG A 37 3.22 1.96 17.52
CA ARG A 37 3.90 3.09 18.18
C ARG A 37 5.23 2.66 18.78
N ALA A 38 5.31 1.48 19.38
CA ALA A 38 6.57 0.91 19.85
C ALA A 38 7.53 0.61 18.69
N LEU A 39 7.00 0.11 17.57
CA LEU A 39 7.78 -0.24 16.39
C LEU A 39 8.42 0.98 15.69
N VAL A 40 7.81 2.16 15.80
CA VAL A 40 8.35 3.43 15.27
C VAL A 40 9.73 3.77 15.86
N ILE A 41 10.03 3.30 17.07
CA ILE A 41 11.33 3.55 17.73
C ILE A 41 12.48 2.90 16.95
N VAL A 42 12.22 1.78 16.27
CA VAL A 42 13.26 0.98 15.59
C VAL A 42 13.12 0.96 14.08
N THR A 43 11.92 1.20 13.54
CA THR A 43 11.68 1.19 12.09
C THR A 43 10.64 2.23 11.66
N PRO A 44 10.81 2.87 10.50
CA PRO A 44 9.80 3.78 9.97
C PRO A 44 8.50 3.02 9.66
N VAL A 45 7.36 3.56 10.13
CA VAL A 45 6.03 3.00 9.91
C VAL A 45 5.25 3.90 8.96
N SER A 46 4.62 3.30 7.95
CA SER A 46 3.79 4.03 6.98
C SER A 46 2.46 4.49 7.59
N ALA A 47 1.99 5.69 7.23
CA ALA A 47 0.66 6.17 7.60
C ALA A 47 -0.48 5.23 7.12
N PHE A 48 -0.28 4.54 5.99
CA PHE A 48 -1.23 3.56 5.47
C PHE A 48 -1.47 2.39 6.45
N ALA A 49 -0.50 2.07 7.30
CA ALA A 49 -0.63 1.02 8.30
C ALA A 49 -1.72 1.33 9.34
N LEU A 50 -1.88 2.60 9.74
CA LEU A 50 -2.93 3.02 10.67
C LEU A 50 -4.32 2.93 10.03
N SER A 51 -4.44 3.38 8.79
CA SER A 51 -5.68 3.25 8.02
C SER A 51 -6.09 1.80 7.83
N LEU A 52 -5.13 0.92 7.47
CA LEU A 52 -5.33 -0.52 7.35
C LEU A 52 -5.77 -1.12 8.69
N THR A 53 -5.06 -0.80 9.78
CA THR A 53 -5.36 -1.30 11.13
C THR A 53 -6.81 -1.01 11.51
N THR A 54 -7.27 0.21 11.27
CA THR A 54 -8.63 0.63 11.63
C THR A 54 -9.68 -0.07 10.76
N ALA A 55 -9.45 -0.12 9.45
CA ALA A 55 -10.38 -0.74 8.51
C ALA A 55 -10.50 -2.26 8.73
N VAL A 56 -9.36 -2.97 8.78
CA VAL A 56 -9.32 -4.42 8.96
C VAL A 56 -9.72 -4.81 10.38
N GLY A 57 -9.25 -4.09 11.40
CA GLY A 57 -9.58 -4.39 12.79
C GLY A 57 -11.08 -4.29 13.08
N LEU A 58 -11.74 -3.26 12.55
CA LEU A 58 -13.19 -3.12 12.68
C LEU A 58 -13.93 -4.19 11.87
N ALA A 59 -13.51 -4.47 10.64
CA ALA A 59 -14.13 -5.51 9.81
C ALA A 59 -14.10 -6.88 10.50
N LEU A 60 -12.93 -7.32 10.95
CA LEU A 60 -12.75 -8.59 11.66
C LEU A 60 -13.54 -8.64 12.98
N ALA A 61 -13.58 -7.53 13.71
CA ALA A 61 -14.36 -7.46 14.94
C ALA A 61 -15.86 -7.67 14.70
N VAL A 62 -16.40 -7.10 13.61
CA VAL A 62 -17.79 -7.32 13.20
C VAL A 62 -18.01 -8.77 12.78
N ASP A 63 -17.14 -9.31 11.93
CA ASP A 63 -17.28 -10.67 11.40
C ASP A 63 -17.20 -11.73 12.51
N TYR A 64 -16.21 -11.63 13.39
CA TYR A 64 -16.04 -12.55 14.52
C TYR A 64 -17.18 -12.43 15.52
N SER A 65 -17.65 -11.20 15.81
CA SER A 65 -18.81 -10.99 16.69
C SER A 65 -20.09 -11.56 16.09
N LEU A 66 -20.33 -11.33 14.80
CA LEU A 66 -21.51 -11.86 14.13
C LEU A 66 -21.48 -13.38 14.12
N PHE A 67 -20.34 -13.98 13.80
CA PHE A 67 -20.21 -15.43 13.75
C PHE A 67 -20.45 -16.09 15.12
N PHE A 68 -19.86 -15.54 16.19
CA PHE A 68 -20.08 -16.01 17.57
C PHE A 68 -21.54 -15.88 18.00
N VAL A 69 -22.13 -14.70 17.80
CA VAL A 69 -23.51 -14.43 18.20
C VAL A 69 -24.49 -15.27 17.39
N ALA A 70 -24.25 -15.44 16.08
CA ALA A 70 -25.05 -16.31 15.24
C ALA A 70 -25.04 -17.76 15.76
N ARG A 71 -23.85 -18.29 16.11
CA ARG A 71 -23.74 -19.66 16.62
C ARG A 71 -24.37 -19.84 17.99
N TYR A 72 -24.16 -18.91 18.91
CA TYR A 72 -24.81 -18.91 20.23
C TYR A 72 -26.34 -18.91 20.10
N ARG A 73 -26.86 -18.11 19.16
CA ARG A 73 -28.29 -18.03 18.89
C ARG A 73 -28.87 -19.27 18.23
N GLU A 74 -28.09 -19.94 17.40
CA GLU A 74 -28.46 -21.22 16.80
C GLU A 74 -28.61 -22.32 17.88
N GLU A 75 -27.63 -22.43 18.79
CA GLU A 75 -27.67 -23.39 19.89
C GLU A 75 -28.85 -23.10 20.85
N THR A 76 -29.07 -21.84 21.23
CA THR A 76 -30.22 -21.47 22.08
C THR A 76 -31.57 -21.68 21.39
N ALA A 77 -31.67 -21.43 20.07
CA ALA A 77 -32.90 -21.70 19.31
C ALA A 77 -33.19 -23.21 19.19
N SER A 78 -32.18 -24.06 19.32
CA SER A 78 -32.33 -25.52 19.37
C SER A 78 -32.80 -26.06 20.74
N GLY A 79 -33.04 -25.16 21.72
CA GLY A 79 -33.56 -25.50 23.04
C GLY A 79 -32.48 -25.82 24.10
N VAL A 80 -31.21 -25.58 23.78
CA VAL A 80 -30.08 -25.78 24.71
C VAL A 80 -30.06 -24.64 25.75
N SER A 81 -29.71 -24.95 27.00
CA SER A 81 -29.57 -23.92 28.05
C SER A 81 -28.48 -22.90 27.70
N HIS A 82 -28.61 -21.67 28.18
CA HIS A 82 -27.69 -20.57 27.83
C HIS A 82 -26.22 -20.90 28.13
N ASP A 83 -25.94 -21.57 29.24
CA ASP A 83 -24.58 -21.98 29.61
C ASP A 83 -24.01 -23.02 28.63
N GLN A 84 -24.79 -24.05 28.31
CA GLN A 84 -24.35 -25.08 27.35
C GLN A 84 -24.23 -24.51 25.94
N ALA A 85 -25.12 -23.61 25.54
CA ALA A 85 -25.06 -22.91 24.27
C ALA A 85 -23.80 -22.05 24.16
N LEU A 86 -23.41 -21.37 25.24
CA LEU A 86 -22.17 -20.60 25.30
C LEU A 86 -20.93 -21.49 25.12
N ILE A 87 -20.87 -22.61 25.85
CA ILE A 87 -19.75 -23.57 25.75
C ILE A 87 -19.65 -24.10 24.32
N ARG A 88 -20.75 -24.58 23.74
CA ARG A 88 -20.78 -25.13 22.37
C ARG A 88 -20.40 -24.10 21.32
N ALA A 89 -20.95 -22.89 21.43
CA ALA A 89 -20.61 -21.79 20.54
C ALA A 89 -19.12 -21.44 20.64
N THR A 90 -18.56 -21.41 21.85
CA THR A 90 -17.13 -21.12 22.05
C THR A 90 -16.24 -22.21 21.47
N CYS A 91 -16.56 -23.48 21.67
CA CYS A 91 -15.78 -24.60 21.12
C CYS A 91 -15.78 -24.63 19.58
N THR A 92 -16.92 -24.30 18.96
CA THR A 92 -17.08 -24.37 17.48
C THR A 92 -16.68 -23.06 16.81
N ALA A 93 -17.29 -21.95 17.23
CA ALA A 93 -17.02 -20.64 16.65
C ALA A 93 -15.59 -20.16 16.98
N GLY A 94 -15.14 -20.37 18.21
CA GLY A 94 -13.78 -20.00 18.63
C GLY A 94 -12.71 -20.72 17.82
N ARG A 95 -12.84 -22.03 17.59
CA ARG A 95 -11.92 -22.79 16.74
C ARG A 95 -11.87 -22.22 15.31
N THR A 96 -13.03 -21.89 14.75
CA THR A 96 -13.12 -21.31 13.41
C THR A 96 -12.44 -19.94 13.32
N VAL A 97 -12.65 -19.08 14.33
CA VAL A 97 -12.00 -17.75 14.41
C VAL A 97 -10.47 -17.90 14.49
N VAL A 98 -9.95 -18.81 15.30
CA VAL A 98 -8.50 -19.06 15.39
C VAL A 98 -7.94 -19.52 14.05
N VAL A 99 -8.60 -20.46 13.37
CA VAL A 99 -8.16 -20.95 12.06
C VAL A 99 -8.19 -19.81 11.02
N SER A 100 -9.28 -19.04 10.99
CA SER A 100 -9.42 -17.90 10.08
C SER A 100 -8.33 -16.85 10.30
N ALA A 101 -8.10 -16.46 11.56
CA ALA A 101 -7.06 -15.50 11.92
C ALA A 101 -5.66 -16.03 11.58
N GLY A 102 -5.41 -17.32 11.79
CA GLY A 102 -4.16 -17.98 11.41
C GLY A 102 -3.90 -17.94 9.91
N ILE A 103 -4.91 -18.22 9.08
CA ILE A 103 -4.79 -18.16 7.62
C ILE A 103 -4.49 -16.74 7.15
N VAL A 104 -5.20 -15.74 7.68
CA VAL A 104 -4.99 -14.33 7.31
C VAL A 104 -3.60 -13.86 7.76
N ALA A 105 -3.19 -14.19 8.98
CA ALA A 105 -1.84 -13.87 9.48
C ALA A 105 -0.75 -14.54 8.63
N ALA A 106 -0.92 -15.80 8.25
CA ALA A 106 0.01 -16.52 7.39
C ALA A 106 0.10 -15.90 5.98
N ALA A 107 -1.02 -15.49 5.40
CA ALA A 107 -1.01 -14.78 4.12
C ALA A 107 -0.26 -13.44 4.21
N LEU A 108 -0.44 -12.70 5.31
CA LEU A 108 0.24 -11.44 5.55
C LEU A 108 1.75 -11.61 5.84
N LEU A 109 2.18 -12.77 6.36
CA LEU A 109 3.61 -13.07 6.51
C LEU A 109 4.35 -13.03 5.15
N GLY A 110 3.67 -13.39 4.06
CA GLY A 110 4.23 -13.32 2.70
C GLY A 110 4.67 -11.90 2.29
N LEU A 111 4.05 -10.85 2.85
CA LEU A 111 4.41 -9.47 2.57
C LEU A 111 5.78 -9.10 3.18
N LEU A 112 6.23 -9.77 4.25
CA LEU A 112 7.52 -9.47 4.88
C LEU A 112 8.73 -9.84 4.02
N VAL A 113 8.54 -10.66 2.96
CA VAL A 113 9.59 -11.02 2.01
C VAL A 113 10.08 -9.81 1.20
N PHE A 114 9.21 -8.81 0.99
CA PHE A 114 9.55 -7.65 0.17
C PHE A 114 10.34 -6.60 0.97
N PRO A 115 11.47 -6.10 0.46
CA PRO A 115 12.32 -5.11 1.14
C PRO A 115 11.77 -3.67 1.01
N LEU A 116 10.46 -3.49 1.08
CA LEU A 116 9.78 -2.19 1.02
C LEU A 116 9.16 -1.85 2.36
N THR A 117 9.57 -0.72 2.95
CA THR A 117 9.09 -0.24 4.25
C THR A 117 7.58 -0.18 4.35
N LEU A 118 6.91 0.29 3.28
CA LEU A 118 5.45 0.35 3.20
C LEU A 118 4.83 -1.06 3.34
N ILE A 119 5.31 -2.01 2.55
CA ILE A 119 4.77 -3.39 2.54
C ILE A 119 5.01 -4.06 3.89
N ARG A 120 6.22 -3.91 4.45
CA ARG A 120 6.57 -4.46 5.78
C ARG A 120 5.70 -3.85 6.89
N SER A 121 5.47 -2.53 6.84
CA SER A 121 4.59 -1.84 7.80
C SER A 121 3.17 -2.38 7.75
N LEU A 122 2.61 -2.58 6.54
CA LEU A 122 1.28 -3.13 6.34
C LEU A 122 1.19 -4.58 6.82
N ALA A 123 2.22 -5.38 6.58
CA ALA A 123 2.30 -6.76 7.05
C ALA A 123 2.24 -6.83 8.58
N ILE A 124 3.09 -6.07 9.27
CA ILE A 124 3.16 -6.08 10.74
C ILE A 124 1.86 -5.53 11.35
N ALA A 125 1.32 -4.44 10.81
CA ALA A 125 0.04 -3.89 11.24
C ALA A 125 -1.11 -4.88 11.05
N GLY A 126 -1.20 -5.50 9.87
CA GLY A 126 -2.22 -6.48 9.53
C GLY A 126 -2.16 -7.71 10.43
N ILE A 127 -0.98 -8.29 10.63
CA ILE A 127 -0.80 -9.46 11.52
C ILE A 127 -1.19 -9.10 12.95
N SER A 128 -0.70 -7.97 13.46
CA SER A 128 -0.99 -7.51 14.82
C SER A 128 -2.48 -7.33 15.05
N VAL A 129 -3.18 -6.65 14.13
CA VAL A 129 -4.62 -6.39 14.28
C VAL A 129 -5.46 -7.65 14.13
N VAL A 130 -5.09 -8.56 13.23
CA VAL A 130 -5.80 -9.83 13.05
C VAL A 130 -5.70 -10.69 14.30
N LEU A 131 -4.50 -10.83 14.87
CA LEU A 131 -4.27 -11.63 16.07
C LEU A 131 -4.93 -11.00 17.29
N LEU A 132 -4.80 -9.69 17.49
CA LEU A 132 -5.46 -8.98 18.58
C LEU A 132 -6.98 -9.02 18.45
N ALA A 133 -7.55 -8.87 17.25
CA ALA A 133 -8.98 -9.00 17.03
C ALA A 133 -9.47 -10.42 17.34
N ALA A 134 -8.72 -11.45 16.94
CA ALA A 134 -9.06 -12.83 17.28
C ALA A 134 -9.03 -13.06 18.80
N ILE A 135 -7.94 -12.68 19.48
CA ILE A 135 -7.81 -12.80 20.94
C ILE A 135 -8.93 -12.03 21.66
N ALA A 136 -9.13 -10.76 21.30
CA ALA A 136 -10.17 -9.92 21.88
C ALA A 136 -11.57 -10.51 21.65
N SER A 137 -11.85 -11.07 20.48
CA SER A 137 -13.13 -11.72 20.18
C SER A 137 -13.35 -12.96 21.07
N LEU A 138 -12.33 -13.79 21.27
CA LEU A 138 -12.39 -15.01 22.08
C LEU A 138 -12.54 -14.73 23.59
N LEU A 139 -12.14 -13.54 24.05
CA LEU A 139 -12.26 -13.16 25.46
C LEU A 139 -13.53 -12.34 25.71
N ILE A 140 -13.73 -11.28 24.94
CA ILE A 140 -14.77 -10.28 25.18
C ILE A 140 -16.14 -10.85 24.83
N ILE A 141 -16.27 -11.57 23.71
CA ILE A 141 -17.59 -12.04 23.26
C ILE A 141 -18.15 -13.12 24.18
N PRO A 142 -17.42 -14.19 24.53
CA PRO A 142 -17.95 -15.19 25.46
C PRO A 142 -18.26 -14.61 26.84
N ALA A 143 -17.41 -13.72 27.35
CA ALA A 143 -17.66 -13.03 28.62
C ALA A 143 -18.93 -12.16 28.56
N ALA A 144 -19.13 -11.40 27.48
CA ALA A 144 -20.32 -10.59 27.29
C ALA A 144 -21.59 -11.46 27.14
N LEU A 145 -21.50 -12.59 26.45
CA LEU A 145 -22.61 -13.54 26.32
C LEU A 145 -22.93 -14.24 27.64
N ALA A 146 -21.93 -14.54 28.48
CA ALA A 146 -22.16 -15.06 29.83
C ALA A 146 -22.91 -14.05 30.70
N CYS A 147 -22.53 -12.77 30.67
CA CYS A 147 -23.16 -11.74 31.50
C CYS A 147 -24.53 -11.27 30.97
N PHE A 148 -24.72 -11.24 29.66
CA PHE A 148 -25.87 -10.55 29.03
C PHE A 148 -26.65 -11.41 28.04
N GLY A 149 -26.31 -12.69 27.83
CA GLY A 149 -26.87 -13.54 26.79
C GLY A 149 -28.41 -13.60 26.77
N GLU A 150 -29.03 -13.76 27.94
CA GLU A 150 -30.50 -13.81 28.07
C GLU A 150 -31.17 -12.46 27.73
N ARG A 151 -30.53 -11.36 28.12
CA ARG A 151 -31.00 -9.99 27.83
C ARG A 151 -30.83 -9.64 26.34
N LEU A 152 -29.78 -10.15 25.71
CA LEU A 152 -29.56 -10.01 24.27
C LEU A 152 -30.61 -10.79 23.46
N ALA A 153 -30.95 -12.00 23.88
CA ALA A 153 -31.95 -12.84 23.22
C ALA A 153 -33.38 -12.26 23.36
N SER A 154 -33.74 -11.78 24.54
CA SER A 154 -35.08 -11.22 24.81
C SER A 154 -35.33 -9.86 24.13
N ARG A 155 -34.29 -9.08 23.85
CA ARG A 155 -34.38 -7.76 23.20
C ARG A 155 -34.18 -7.79 21.69
N ASP A 156 -34.12 -8.97 21.07
CA ASP A 156 -33.98 -9.06 19.62
C ASP A 156 -35.30 -8.80 18.89
N ILE A 157 -35.46 -7.56 18.45
CA ILE A 157 -36.59 -7.09 17.65
C ILE A 157 -36.69 -7.76 16.27
N LEU A 158 -35.59 -8.32 15.75
CA LEU A 158 -35.55 -8.99 14.44
C LEU A 158 -35.57 -10.52 14.52
N ALA A 159 -35.74 -11.11 15.71
CA ALA A 159 -35.76 -12.56 15.90
C ALA A 159 -36.83 -13.26 15.04
N ARG A 160 -38.04 -12.69 14.99
CA ARG A 160 -39.17 -13.23 14.21
C ARG A 160 -38.93 -13.19 12.70
N ARG A 161 -38.30 -12.13 12.19
CA ARG A 161 -38.01 -11.97 10.75
C ARG A 161 -36.93 -12.95 10.28
N ARG A 162 -35.93 -13.22 11.14
CA ARG A 162 -34.83 -14.16 10.84
C ARG A 162 -35.23 -15.63 10.88
N ARG A 163 -36.21 -16.01 11.70
CA ARG A 163 -36.81 -17.36 11.69
C ARG A 163 -37.61 -17.67 10.43
N SER A 164 -37.81 -16.70 9.53
CA SER A 164 -38.49 -16.96 8.27
C SER A 164 -37.65 -17.93 7.41
N ALA A 165 -38.12 -19.17 7.32
CA ALA A 165 -37.56 -20.26 6.49
C ALA A 165 -37.41 -19.88 5.00
N ARG A 166 -38.00 -18.74 4.58
CA ARG A 166 -37.96 -18.21 3.21
C ARG A 166 -36.55 -17.85 2.76
N SER A 167 -35.68 -17.38 3.66
CA SER A 167 -34.29 -17.06 3.32
C SER A 167 -33.49 -18.33 3.04
N ALA A 168 -33.59 -19.34 3.90
CA ALA A 168 -32.91 -20.62 3.75
C ALA A 168 -33.33 -21.36 2.46
N ALA A 169 -34.64 -21.34 2.14
CA ALA A 169 -35.15 -21.95 0.92
C ALA A 169 -34.60 -21.30 -0.37
N ARG A 170 -34.42 -19.97 -0.39
CA ARG A 170 -33.83 -19.26 -1.55
C ARG A 170 -32.35 -19.63 -1.74
N TRP A 171 -31.59 -19.68 -0.65
CA TRP A 171 -30.18 -20.11 -0.71
C TRP A 171 -30.03 -21.56 -1.16
N LEU A 172 -30.88 -22.46 -0.67
CA LEU A 172 -30.90 -23.86 -1.10
C LEU A 172 -31.26 -23.99 -2.59
N THR A 173 -32.25 -23.22 -3.06
CA THR A 173 -32.63 -23.21 -4.48
C THR A 173 -31.50 -22.70 -5.36
N LEU A 174 -30.80 -21.65 -4.92
CA LEU A 174 -29.65 -21.12 -5.65
C LEU A 174 -28.49 -22.13 -5.70
N ALA A 175 -28.13 -22.72 -4.55
CA ALA A 175 -27.07 -23.71 -4.47
C ALA A 175 -27.36 -24.94 -5.34
N THR A 176 -28.59 -25.45 -5.29
CA THR A 176 -29.03 -26.58 -6.14
C THR A 176 -29.07 -26.21 -7.62
N ALA A 177 -29.45 -24.97 -7.97
CA ALA A 177 -29.39 -24.49 -9.36
C ALA A 177 -27.94 -24.44 -9.88
N VAL A 178 -26.98 -23.98 -9.07
CA VAL A 178 -25.56 -23.97 -9.42
C VAL A 178 -25.02 -25.40 -9.60
N MET A 179 -25.36 -26.30 -8.67
CA MET A 179 -24.93 -27.71 -8.70
C MET A 179 -25.54 -28.52 -9.84
N ARG A 180 -26.65 -28.06 -10.44
CA ARG A 180 -27.23 -28.70 -11.65
C ARG A 180 -26.38 -28.49 -12.90
N ARG A 181 -25.56 -27.43 -12.98
CA ARG A 181 -24.69 -27.12 -14.13
C ARG A 181 -23.34 -26.54 -13.67
N PRO A 182 -22.53 -27.29 -12.91
CA PRO A 182 -21.34 -26.75 -12.26
C PRO A 182 -20.29 -26.26 -13.26
N VAL A 183 -20.08 -27.00 -14.35
CA VAL A 183 -19.10 -26.62 -15.40
C VAL A 183 -19.52 -25.35 -16.12
N THR A 184 -20.81 -25.19 -16.45
CA THR A 184 -21.31 -23.97 -17.12
C THR A 184 -21.18 -22.75 -16.22
N VAL A 185 -21.57 -22.87 -14.94
CA VAL A 185 -21.45 -21.76 -13.98
C VAL A 185 -19.99 -21.41 -13.73
N PHE A 186 -19.11 -22.40 -13.57
CA PHE A 186 -17.67 -22.20 -13.46
C PHE A 186 -17.12 -21.47 -14.69
N ALA A 187 -17.37 -21.99 -15.90
CA ALA A 187 -16.87 -21.40 -17.13
C ALA A 187 -17.35 -19.95 -17.34
N LEU A 188 -18.64 -19.68 -17.10
CA LEU A 188 -19.19 -18.33 -17.21
C LEU A 188 -18.59 -17.37 -16.17
N THR A 189 -18.45 -17.81 -14.91
CA THR A 189 -17.91 -16.98 -13.84
C THR A 189 -16.42 -16.71 -14.07
N SER A 190 -15.64 -17.73 -14.46
CA SER A 190 -14.23 -17.58 -14.79
C SER A 190 -14.03 -16.69 -16.02
N ALA A 191 -14.84 -16.85 -17.08
CA ALA A 191 -14.79 -15.99 -18.26
C ALA A 191 -15.10 -14.52 -17.89
N LEU A 192 -16.10 -14.29 -17.05
CA LEU A 192 -16.43 -12.95 -16.56
C LEU A 192 -15.27 -12.36 -15.73
N LEU A 193 -14.70 -13.11 -14.78
CA LEU A 193 -13.58 -12.63 -13.96
C LEU A 193 -12.34 -12.34 -14.82
N LEU A 194 -12.05 -13.17 -15.83
CA LEU A 194 -10.95 -12.94 -16.78
C LEU A 194 -11.19 -11.72 -17.67
N LEU A 195 -12.43 -11.49 -18.10
CA LEU A 195 -12.82 -10.29 -18.83
C LEU A 195 -12.62 -9.03 -17.97
N LEU A 196 -13.01 -9.08 -16.70
CA LEU A 196 -12.77 -7.99 -15.73
C LEU A 196 -11.29 -7.79 -15.40
N ALA A 197 -10.46 -8.84 -15.55
CA ALA A 197 -9.01 -8.77 -15.37
C ALA A 197 -8.26 -8.30 -16.62
N LEU A 198 -8.91 -8.26 -17.81
CA LEU A 198 -8.29 -7.80 -19.05
C LEU A 198 -7.61 -6.41 -18.96
N PRO A 199 -8.20 -5.38 -18.32
CA PRO A 199 -7.55 -4.06 -18.21
C PRO A 199 -6.25 -4.08 -17.38
N PHE A 200 -5.97 -5.12 -16.59
CA PHE A 200 -4.70 -5.23 -15.87
C PHE A 200 -3.50 -5.54 -16.77
N ARG A 201 -3.73 -5.94 -18.04
CA ARG A 201 -2.63 -6.19 -18.99
C ARG A 201 -1.81 -4.94 -19.28
N ASP A 202 -2.45 -3.77 -19.29
CA ASP A 202 -1.82 -2.49 -19.58
C ASP A 202 -1.49 -1.70 -18.29
N ALA A 203 -1.43 -2.38 -17.14
CA ALA A 203 -1.13 -1.75 -15.87
C ALA A 203 0.30 -1.23 -15.82
N VAL A 204 0.45 0.10 -15.70
CA VAL A 204 1.75 0.76 -15.49
C VAL A 204 1.91 1.05 -14.00
N PHE A 205 2.90 0.43 -13.38
CA PHE A 205 3.22 0.65 -11.97
C PHE A 205 4.14 1.87 -11.82
N SER A 206 3.74 2.84 -11.00
CA SER A 206 4.55 4.01 -10.67
C SER A 206 4.65 4.20 -9.16
N LEU A 207 5.71 4.87 -8.70
CA LEU A 207 5.71 5.41 -7.34
C LEU A 207 4.63 6.50 -7.20
N SER A 208 4.10 6.67 -6.00
CA SER A 208 3.08 7.68 -5.70
C SER A 208 3.59 9.08 -6.09
N ASP A 209 2.74 9.84 -6.78
CA ASP A 209 3.01 11.19 -7.31
C ASP A 209 1.77 12.06 -7.06
N GLU A 210 1.77 13.35 -7.43
CA GLU A 210 0.59 14.22 -7.27
C GLU A 210 -0.68 13.69 -7.94
N ARG A 211 -0.53 12.81 -8.93
CA ARG A 211 -1.62 12.12 -9.64
C ARG A 211 -2.42 11.16 -8.76
N ALA A 212 -1.94 10.85 -7.55
CA ALA A 212 -2.73 10.13 -6.56
C ALA A 212 -3.81 11.02 -5.91
N LEU A 213 -3.73 12.34 -6.06
CA LEU A 213 -4.72 13.29 -5.60
C LEU A 213 -5.86 13.45 -6.63
N PRO A 214 -7.05 13.89 -6.19
CA PRO A 214 -8.12 14.29 -7.10
C PRO A 214 -7.63 15.37 -8.08
N ALA A 215 -8.03 15.25 -9.36
CA ALA A 215 -7.58 16.12 -10.45
C ALA A 215 -7.98 17.60 -10.25
N ASP A 216 -8.99 17.85 -9.43
CA ASP A 216 -9.50 19.17 -9.06
C ASP A 216 -8.76 19.83 -7.89
N SER A 217 -7.89 19.09 -7.19
CA SER A 217 -7.10 19.64 -6.09
C SER A 217 -6.14 20.74 -6.57
N SER A 218 -5.97 21.79 -5.76
CA SER A 218 -5.03 22.89 -6.08
C SER A 218 -3.61 22.38 -6.24
N ILE A 219 -3.17 21.46 -5.38
CA ILE A 219 -1.82 20.87 -5.42
C ILE A 219 -1.56 20.14 -6.73
N ALA A 220 -2.53 19.35 -7.22
CA ALA A 220 -2.37 18.65 -8.50
C ALA A 220 -2.26 19.63 -9.68
N ARG A 221 -3.03 20.73 -9.64
CA ARG A 221 -2.98 21.79 -10.65
C ARG A 221 -1.67 22.57 -10.61
N ASP A 222 -1.27 23.07 -9.44
CA ASP A 222 -0.02 23.83 -9.28
C ASP A 222 1.20 23.01 -9.72
N MET A 223 1.22 21.71 -9.42
CA MET A 223 2.30 20.82 -9.82
C MET A 223 2.26 20.47 -11.32
N GLN A 224 1.06 20.40 -11.91
CA GLN A 224 0.88 20.25 -13.35
C GLN A 224 1.34 21.51 -14.10
N ASP A 225 1.02 22.70 -13.59
CA ASP A 225 1.43 23.98 -14.13
C ASP A 225 2.96 24.12 -14.03
N LEU A 226 3.56 23.79 -12.87
CA LEU A 226 5.01 23.76 -12.71
C LEU A 226 5.70 22.85 -13.73
N ARG A 227 5.14 21.66 -14.02
CA ARG A 227 5.68 20.73 -15.03
C ARG A 227 5.55 21.27 -16.45
N THR A 228 4.50 22.03 -16.73
CA THR A 228 4.19 22.55 -18.06
C THR A 228 4.99 23.81 -18.36
N ASP A 229 5.02 24.74 -17.41
CA ASP A 229 5.66 26.06 -17.56
C ASP A 229 7.16 26.03 -17.27
N PHE A 230 7.62 25.10 -16.42
CA PHE A 230 9.03 24.94 -16.05
C PHE A 230 9.55 23.52 -16.33
N PRO A 231 9.63 23.10 -17.61
CA PRO A 231 10.04 21.75 -17.98
C PRO A 231 11.47 21.40 -17.53
N GLN A 232 12.32 22.39 -17.26
CA GLN A 232 13.66 22.21 -16.67
C GLN A 232 13.67 21.82 -15.18
N VAL A 233 12.57 22.00 -14.44
CA VAL A 233 12.45 21.66 -13.00
C VAL A 233 11.96 20.21 -12.80
N GLY A 234 11.81 19.44 -13.88
CA GLY A 234 11.35 18.05 -13.85
C GLY A 234 12.36 17.07 -13.23
N ALA A 235 11.90 15.83 -13.01
CA ALA A 235 12.66 14.75 -12.38
C ALA A 235 14.07 14.59 -12.98
N GLU A 236 15.08 14.90 -12.16
CA GLU A 236 16.49 14.75 -12.47
C GLU A 236 16.93 13.31 -12.20
N VAL A 237 17.81 12.77 -13.04
CA VAL A 237 18.43 11.46 -12.83
C VAL A 237 19.87 11.68 -12.42
N ASP A 238 20.19 11.30 -11.18
CA ASP A 238 21.56 11.28 -10.70
C ASP A 238 22.27 10.02 -11.16
N VAL A 239 23.28 10.20 -11.99
CA VAL A 239 24.24 9.18 -12.39
C VAL A 239 25.44 9.29 -11.46
N VAL A 240 25.58 8.29 -10.57
CA VAL A 240 26.71 8.22 -9.63
C VAL A 240 27.90 7.53 -10.31
N LEU A 241 29.07 8.17 -10.27
CA LEU A 241 30.33 7.63 -10.82
C LEU A 241 31.26 7.20 -9.67
N PRO A 242 31.11 5.98 -9.11
CA PRO A 242 31.81 5.57 -7.88
C PRO A 242 33.33 5.51 -8.02
N TYR A 243 33.84 5.24 -9.22
CA TYR A 243 35.28 5.05 -9.50
C TYR A 243 35.96 6.27 -10.12
N TRP A 244 35.22 7.36 -10.34
CA TRP A 244 35.77 8.59 -10.90
C TRP A 244 36.23 9.54 -9.79
N HIS A 245 37.42 10.11 -9.94
CA HIS A 245 37.97 11.10 -9.00
C HIS A 245 38.38 12.38 -9.73
N PRO A 246 38.01 13.57 -9.22
CA PRO A 246 38.28 14.85 -9.86
C PRO A 246 39.78 15.19 -9.92
N ALA A 247 40.60 14.62 -9.03
CA ALA A 247 42.02 14.93 -8.89
C ALA A 247 42.96 14.21 -9.89
N GLY A 248 42.43 13.34 -10.77
CA GLY A 248 43.24 12.70 -11.82
C GLY A 248 43.60 13.67 -12.95
N ARG A 249 44.80 13.56 -13.54
CA ARG A 249 45.29 14.47 -14.63
C ARG A 249 44.30 14.68 -15.78
N ASP A 250 43.50 13.66 -16.11
CA ASP A 250 42.49 13.71 -17.19
C ASP A 250 41.04 13.65 -16.67
N GLY A 251 40.82 13.77 -15.36
CA GLY A 251 39.52 13.51 -14.73
C GLY A 251 38.41 14.38 -15.31
N ALA A 252 38.67 15.69 -15.44
CA ALA A 252 37.75 16.66 -16.02
C ALA A 252 37.50 16.42 -17.52
N ALA A 253 38.55 16.18 -18.32
CA ALA A 253 38.43 15.95 -19.75
C ALA A 253 37.65 14.67 -20.08
N ARG A 254 37.82 13.61 -19.28
CA ARG A 254 37.05 12.36 -19.42
C ARG A 254 35.60 12.52 -19.01
N LEU A 255 35.33 13.31 -17.97
CA LEU A 255 33.96 13.65 -17.58
C LEU A 255 33.26 14.48 -18.67
N ASP A 256 33.96 15.45 -19.26
CA ASP A 256 33.44 16.26 -20.38
C ASP A 256 33.13 15.43 -21.63
N ALA A 257 33.98 14.46 -21.95
CA ALA A 257 33.76 13.55 -23.07
C ALA A 257 32.55 12.63 -22.81
N TYR A 258 32.41 12.13 -21.58
CA TYR A 258 31.25 11.33 -21.17
C TYR A 258 29.96 12.16 -21.18
N ALA A 259 30.01 13.40 -20.67
CA ALA A 259 28.89 14.33 -20.65
C ALA A 259 28.37 14.67 -22.06
N ARG A 260 29.28 14.90 -23.02
CA ARG A 260 28.92 15.15 -24.42
C ARG A 260 28.29 13.94 -25.09
N ARG A 261 28.79 12.73 -24.81
CA ARG A 261 28.20 11.48 -25.31
C ARG A 261 26.80 11.23 -24.76
N LEU A 262 26.59 11.51 -23.47
CA LEU A 262 25.32 11.25 -22.80
C LEU A 262 24.25 12.32 -23.10
N SER A 263 24.64 13.55 -23.43
CA SER A 263 23.72 14.64 -23.77
C SER A 263 23.38 14.74 -25.27
N GLY A 264 24.00 13.93 -26.14
CA GLY A 264 23.80 14.02 -27.59
C GLY A 264 22.62 13.17 -28.12
N PRO A 265 22.76 11.84 -28.27
CA PRO A 265 21.78 11.01 -28.98
C PRO A 265 20.66 10.45 -28.07
N THR A 266 20.82 10.56 -26.75
CA THR A 266 20.07 9.78 -25.77
C THR A 266 18.77 10.44 -25.32
N GLY A 267 18.23 11.48 -25.97
CA GLY A 267 16.99 12.13 -25.51
C GLY A 267 17.08 12.78 -24.11
N VAL A 268 18.29 12.89 -23.57
CA VAL A 268 18.63 13.66 -22.36
C VAL A 268 18.79 15.10 -22.80
N GLN A 269 17.87 15.96 -22.41
CA GLN A 269 17.90 17.33 -22.93
C GLN A 269 18.90 18.23 -22.23
N GLY A 270 19.24 17.94 -20.97
CA GLY A 270 20.28 18.65 -20.26
C GLY A 270 21.04 17.80 -19.27
N LEU A 271 22.29 18.16 -19.05
CA LEU A 271 23.18 17.43 -18.16
C LEU A 271 24.00 18.39 -17.34
N ARG A 272 23.94 18.24 -16.03
CA ARG A 272 24.76 19.00 -15.08
C ARG A 272 25.82 18.10 -14.52
N THR A 273 27.05 18.59 -14.56
CA THR A 273 28.24 17.86 -14.14
C THR A 273 29.13 18.78 -13.35
N ALA A 274 30.07 18.21 -12.60
CA ALA A 274 31.16 18.94 -11.95
C ALA A 274 31.92 19.93 -12.85
N THR A 275 31.95 19.69 -14.17
CA THR A 275 32.70 20.54 -15.12
C THR A 275 31.83 21.57 -15.85
N GLY A 276 30.50 21.48 -15.72
CA GLY A 276 29.56 22.42 -16.32
C GLY A 276 28.25 21.79 -16.78
N THR A 277 27.46 22.58 -17.49
CA THR A 277 26.15 22.21 -18.03
C THR A 277 26.23 21.95 -19.54
N TYR A 278 25.64 20.85 -19.99
CA TYR A 278 25.60 20.41 -21.37
C TYR A 278 24.16 20.29 -21.88
N LEU A 279 23.87 20.81 -23.07
CA LEU A 279 22.59 20.62 -23.79
C LEU A 279 22.92 20.10 -25.20
N ASN A 280 22.26 19.03 -25.64
CA ASN A 280 22.43 18.44 -26.99
C ASN A 280 23.90 18.21 -27.40
N GLY A 281 24.72 17.66 -26.49
CA GLY A 281 26.14 17.38 -26.75
C GLY A 281 27.07 18.60 -26.72
N LYS A 282 26.56 19.81 -26.42
CA LYS A 282 27.34 21.06 -26.39
C LYS A 282 27.42 21.64 -24.97
N PRO A 283 28.59 22.14 -24.54
CA PRO A 283 28.71 22.88 -23.28
C PRO A 283 28.03 24.24 -23.42
N VAL A 284 27.18 24.61 -22.47
CA VAL A 284 26.31 25.80 -22.56
C VAL A 284 26.60 26.81 -21.45
N GLY A 285 27.29 26.39 -20.40
CA GLY A 285 27.74 27.27 -19.35
C GLY A 285 28.36 26.51 -18.18
N PRO A 286 29.10 27.21 -17.31
CA PRO A 286 29.59 26.64 -16.07
C PRO A 286 28.46 26.27 -15.10
N LEU A 287 28.78 25.50 -14.06
CA LEU A 287 27.88 25.24 -12.94
C LEU A 287 27.49 26.56 -12.26
N CYS A 288 26.24 26.97 -12.37
CA CYS A 288 25.67 28.00 -11.52
C CYS A 288 25.42 27.37 -10.15
N VAL A 289 26.30 27.62 -9.18
CA VAL A 289 26.03 27.29 -7.78
C VAL A 289 25.06 28.35 -7.24
N PRO A 290 23.98 27.99 -6.53
CA PRO A 290 23.14 28.98 -5.87
C PRO A 290 23.99 29.72 -4.83
N SER A 291 24.32 30.98 -5.09
CA SER A 291 24.87 31.88 -4.07
C SER A 291 23.72 32.51 -3.28
N SER A 292 23.91 32.76 -1.99
CA SER A 292 22.99 33.56 -1.17
C SER A 292 22.93 35.03 -1.60
N ASP A 293 23.82 35.46 -2.49
CA ASP A 293 23.84 36.81 -3.05
C ASP A 293 22.77 36.99 -4.15
N PRO A 294 22.18 38.20 -4.27
CA PRO A 294 21.22 38.51 -5.33
C PRO A 294 21.81 38.17 -6.69
N ALA A 295 20.98 37.56 -7.54
CA ALA A 295 21.37 36.96 -8.82
C ALA A 295 22.41 37.82 -9.57
N PRO A 296 23.62 37.30 -9.82
CA PRO A 296 24.66 38.07 -10.49
C PRO A 296 24.17 38.48 -11.88
N LYS A 297 24.30 39.77 -12.22
CA LYS A 297 23.94 40.33 -13.54
C LYS A 297 24.93 39.93 -14.66
N GLY A 298 25.76 38.90 -14.44
CA GLY A 298 26.78 38.42 -15.37
C GLY A 298 26.69 36.90 -15.59
N PRO A 299 27.38 36.35 -16.61
CA PRO A 299 27.39 34.90 -16.86
C PRO A 299 27.91 34.16 -15.62
N CYS A 300 27.26 33.05 -15.27
CA CYS A 300 27.61 32.24 -14.09
C CYS A 300 29.12 32.01 -14.01
N HIS A 301 29.69 32.10 -12.80
CA HIS A 301 31.11 31.84 -12.60
C HIS A 301 31.42 30.34 -12.81
N ARG A 302 32.57 30.05 -13.43
CA ARG A 302 33.13 28.69 -13.52
C ARG A 302 33.39 28.21 -12.10
N ALA A 303 32.76 27.09 -11.69
CA ALA A 303 33.10 26.43 -10.43
C ALA A 303 34.62 26.17 -10.42
N ALA A 304 35.35 26.93 -9.60
CA ALA A 304 36.81 26.90 -9.57
C ALA A 304 37.36 25.66 -8.83
N ALA A 305 36.48 24.93 -8.14
CA ALA A 305 36.82 23.67 -7.49
C ALA A 305 35.62 22.71 -7.58
N VAL A 306 35.84 21.54 -8.17
CA VAL A 306 34.92 20.40 -8.07
C VAL A 306 35.00 19.88 -6.63
N HIS A 307 33.90 19.94 -5.89
CA HIS A 307 33.89 19.44 -4.52
C HIS A 307 34.11 17.91 -4.55
N PRO A 308 34.88 17.30 -3.65
CA PRO A 308 35.10 15.84 -3.63
C PRO A 308 33.82 15.00 -3.45
N ALA A 309 32.69 15.66 -3.11
CA ALA A 309 31.35 15.09 -3.05
C ALA A 309 30.59 15.09 -4.40
N ASP A 310 31.08 15.82 -5.42
CA ASP A 310 30.45 15.96 -6.74
C ASP A 310 30.75 14.74 -7.65
N ARG A 311 30.49 13.53 -7.12
CA ARG A 311 30.59 12.26 -7.88
C ARG A 311 29.34 11.96 -8.69
N HIS A 312 28.47 12.95 -8.83
CA HIS A 312 27.12 12.83 -9.37
C HIS A 312 27.01 13.68 -10.63
N LEU A 313 26.41 13.10 -11.65
CA LEU A 313 26.08 13.73 -12.91
C LEU A 313 24.57 13.73 -13.01
N ALA A 314 23.97 14.90 -13.07
CA ALA A 314 22.55 15.09 -12.84
C ALA A 314 21.89 15.44 -14.19
N GLY A 315 21.09 14.52 -14.71
CA GLY A 315 20.46 14.63 -16.02
C GLY A 315 19.10 15.29 -15.91
N HIS A 316 18.93 16.44 -16.55
CA HIS A 316 17.64 17.11 -16.69
C HIS A 316 16.91 16.65 -17.95
N ARG A 317 15.63 16.33 -17.73
CA ARG A 317 14.60 15.94 -18.71
C ARG A 317 14.76 14.52 -19.28
N LEU A 318 13.72 13.72 -19.02
CA LEU A 318 13.35 12.51 -19.74
C LEU A 318 11.96 12.81 -20.32
N GLU A 319 11.83 12.94 -21.64
CA GLU A 319 10.62 13.40 -22.35
C GLU A 319 9.34 12.59 -22.07
N ALA A 320 9.45 11.44 -21.43
CA ALA A 320 8.33 10.55 -21.17
C ALA A 320 7.88 10.63 -19.71
N ARG A 321 6.61 10.30 -19.43
CA ARG A 321 6.04 10.29 -18.07
C ARG A 321 6.94 9.51 -17.09
N PRO A 322 6.97 9.86 -15.79
CA PRO A 322 7.60 9.02 -14.78
C PRO A 322 7.13 7.57 -14.91
N TYR A 323 8.08 6.62 -14.95
CA TYR A 323 7.84 5.18 -15.07
C TYR A 323 7.17 4.72 -16.38
N SER A 324 7.17 5.54 -17.43
CA SER A 324 6.78 5.09 -18.78
C SER A 324 7.79 4.11 -19.37
N PRO A 325 7.39 3.21 -20.29
CA PRO A 325 8.30 2.30 -20.98
C PRO A 325 9.47 3.04 -21.63
N GLN A 326 9.18 4.15 -22.32
CA GLN A 326 10.18 5.03 -22.94
C GLN A 326 11.22 5.57 -21.94
N ARG A 327 10.81 5.92 -20.71
CA ARG A 327 11.71 6.39 -19.66
C ARG A 327 12.58 5.25 -19.11
N ILE A 328 12.03 4.03 -19.01
CA ILE A 328 12.76 2.84 -18.57
C ILE A 328 13.82 2.44 -19.61
N ASP A 329 13.46 2.42 -20.90
CA ASP A 329 14.37 2.14 -22.00
C ASP A 329 15.51 3.15 -22.05
N LEU A 330 15.20 4.43 -21.83
CA LEU A 330 16.19 5.48 -21.72
C LEU A 330 17.15 5.24 -20.53
N LEU A 331 16.65 4.91 -19.33
CA LEU A 331 17.52 4.56 -18.19
C LEU A 331 18.43 3.35 -18.49
N HIS A 332 17.92 2.35 -19.23
CA HIS A 332 18.75 1.24 -19.70
C HIS A 332 19.84 1.69 -20.68
N SER A 333 19.50 2.59 -21.61
CA SER A 333 20.49 3.15 -22.54
C SER A 333 21.58 3.95 -21.84
N ILE A 334 21.25 4.70 -20.77
CA ILE A 334 22.22 5.44 -19.95
C ILE A 334 23.14 4.47 -19.20
N ARG A 335 22.58 3.41 -18.59
CA ARG A 335 23.35 2.40 -17.83
C ARG A 335 24.31 1.58 -18.69
N THR A 336 24.00 1.38 -19.97
CA THR A 336 24.85 0.62 -20.90
C THR A 336 25.99 1.44 -21.49
N GLN A 337 26.00 2.77 -21.30
CA GLN A 337 27.12 3.58 -21.75
C GLN A 337 28.37 3.38 -20.88
N PRO A 338 29.55 3.17 -21.48
CA PRO A 338 30.79 3.08 -20.72
C PRO A 338 31.09 4.41 -20.03
N GLY A 339 31.31 4.34 -18.73
CA GLY A 339 31.67 5.46 -17.87
C GLY A 339 33.06 6.05 -18.22
N PRO A 340 33.41 7.22 -17.64
CA PRO A 340 34.64 7.95 -17.96
C PRO A 340 35.93 7.23 -17.51
N THR A 341 35.82 6.19 -16.69
CA THR A 341 36.95 5.33 -16.29
C THR A 341 36.91 4.04 -17.10
N SER A 342 37.74 3.94 -18.14
CA SER A 342 38.04 2.68 -18.81
C SER A 342 38.88 1.80 -17.88
N ALA A 343 38.22 1.04 -17.00
CA ALA A 343 38.78 -0.19 -16.46
C ALA A 343 37.94 -1.34 -17.02
N PRO A 344 38.55 -2.41 -17.55
CA PRO A 344 37.81 -3.53 -18.10
C PRO A 344 36.92 -4.13 -17.01
N SER A 345 35.66 -4.36 -17.38
CA SER A 345 34.65 -5.04 -16.57
C SER A 345 35.19 -6.37 -16.03
N ARG A 346 35.54 -6.43 -14.75
CA ARG A 346 35.63 -7.70 -14.01
C ARG A 346 34.32 -7.94 -13.28
N TRP A 347 33.31 -8.35 -14.03
CA TRP A 347 32.09 -8.99 -13.51
C TRP A 347 31.62 -10.02 -14.54
N THR A 348 32.29 -11.18 -14.54
CA THR A 348 31.60 -12.48 -14.52
C THR A 348 31.03 -12.68 -13.12
#